data_AF-A3MXG1-F1
#
_entry.id   AF-A3MXG1-F1
#
_cell.length_a   1.000
_cell.length_b   1.000
_cell.length_c   1.000
_cell.angle_alpha   90.00
_cell.angle_beta   90.00
_cell.angle_gamma   90.00
#
_symmetry.space_group_name_H-M   'P 1'
#
loop_
_entity.id
_entity.type
_entity.pdbx_description
1 polymer ?
#
loop_
_entity_poly.entity_id
_entity_poly.type
_entity_poly.pdbx_seq_one_letter_code
_entity_poly.pdbx_strand_id
1 'polypeptide(L)'
;MRALVKLWELILERFHLKEFLEHPVPRYSNINPLYWFGDVAAVSFFLLALTGFFLALLYTPSLDVRQIPASAIMKWDQLYGVEGGEVSATGSYLSVYKIVYLTPFGFILRQFHLWAAYLMIMAALVHFFAKFVLGAYKRRGGGALWFLGVLLGVLTINQAVLGYILPLHLDGILALMIGLNLFRYFDYLGIPVGGTIIALLGSNYPTNEVVKMVYVLHILIVPAVILILLGLKIQGILYGGVSPPPVKNEALRQKMVEDKEPFYPHRFALMVGQVFLQISFLLLLVAFFPQPLLEPWAPGQGVPTGVRPPWPVMWYYTYVKMIDPFISVGLPFLLVLFALVVPLLDRRGGVSVSERWVWILIAILYMAVIGYGTVLGFIVDIPKQITPFTRIVVPPDSAVPYVGTPTPVG
;
A
#
# COMPACT_ATOMS: atom_id res chain seq x y z
N MET A 1 20.61 -7.97 40.25
CA MET A 1 20.02 -9.22 39.71
C MET A 1 18.68 -9.57 40.36
N ARG A 2 18.60 -9.82 41.68
CA ARG A 2 17.32 -10.16 42.36
C ARG A 2 16.19 -9.12 42.20
N ALA A 3 16.52 -7.83 42.24
CA ALA A 3 15.53 -6.76 42.02
C ALA A 3 14.97 -6.76 40.59
N LEU A 4 15.81 -7.05 39.59
CA LEU A 4 15.40 -7.14 38.18
C LEU A 4 14.51 -8.37 37.94
N VAL A 5 14.83 -9.51 38.56
CA VAL A 5 13.99 -10.71 38.49
C VAL A 5 12.63 -10.47 39.13
N LYS A 6 12.59 -9.88 40.33
CA LYS A 6 11.33 -9.52 40.99
C LYS A 6 10.50 -8.54 40.17
N LEU A 7 11.14 -7.53 39.57
CA LEU A 7 10.46 -6.58 38.68
C LEU A 7 9.89 -7.28 37.45
N TRP A 8 10.66 -8.19 36.85
CA TRP A 8 10.23 -8.98 35.70
C TRP A 8 9.03 -9.88 36.03
N GLU A 9 9.08 -10.60 37.16
CA GLU A 9 7.96 -11.42 37.64
C GLU A 9 6.70 -10.56 37.89
N LEU A 10 6.86 -9.40 38.51
CA LEU A 10 5.77 -8.44 38.72
C LEU A 10 5.15 -8.00 37.39
N ILE A 11 5.96 -7.72 36.37
CA ILE A 11 5.46 -7.33 35.04
C ILE A 11 4.73 -8.50 34.38
N LEU A 12 5.30 -9.71 34.41
CA LEU A 12 4.67 -10.89 33.82
C LEU A 12 3.32 -11.19 34.44
N GLU A 13 3.22 -11.09 35.77
CA GLU A 13 1.99 -11.34 36.52
C GLU A 13 0.96 -10.24 36.26
N ARG A 14 1.33 -8.95 36.37
CA ARG A 14 0.39 -7.83 36.25
C ARG A 14 -0.17 -7.65 34.84
N PHE A 15 0.60 -7.99 33.82
CA PHE A 15 0.20 -7.85 32.41
C PHE A 15 -0.19 -9.20 31.76
N HIS A 16 -0.26 -10.28 32.53
CA HIS A 16 -0.59 -11.63 32.04
C HIS A 16 0.25 -12.07 30.82
N LEU A 17 1.50 -11.60 30.74
CA LEU A 17 2.37 -11.84 29.57
C LEU A 17 2.83 -13.29 29.47
N LYS A 18 2.73 -14.06 30.56
CA LYS A 18 3.14 -15.47 30.58
C LYS A 18 2.40 -16.28 29.52
N GLU A 19 1.08 -16.10 29.39
CA GLU A 19 0.26 -16.81 28.39
C GLU A 19 0.69 -16.50 26.95
N PHE A 20 1.07 -15.25 26.69
CA PHE A 20 1.58 -14.84 25.39
C PHE A 20 2.97 -15.42 25.11
N LEU A 21 3.89 -15.37 26.08
CA LEU A 21 5.25 -15.89 25.94
C LEU A 21 5.29 -17.42 25.81
N GLU A 22 4.35 -18.11 26.45
CA GLU A 22 4.21 -19.57 26.39
C GLU A 22 3.30 -20.03 25.23
N HIS A 23 2.79 -19.11 24.40
CA HIS A 23 1.92 -19.47 23.28
C HIS A 23 2.62 -20.46 22.34
N PRO A 24 2.00 -21.61 22.03
CA PRO A 24 2.65 -22.66 21.26
C PRO A 24 2.62 -22.37 19.76
N VAL A 25 3.81 -22.19 19.17
CA VAL A 25 4.00 -21.87 17.75
C VAL A 25 4.61 -23.06 17.01
N PRO A 26 4.06 -23.48 15.84
CA PRO A 26 4.65 -24.56 15.06
C PRO A 26 6.05 -24.24 14.53
N ARG A 27 7.01 -25.15 14.69
CA ARG A 27 8.42 -24.92 14.35
C ARG A 27 8.67 -24.57 12.89
N TYR A 28 7.94 -25.20 11.96
CA TYR A 28 8.09 -24.92 10.52
C TYR A 28 7.80 -23.46 10.17
N SER A 29 6.99 -22.76 10.99
CA SER A 29 6.61 -21.36 10.77
C SER A 29 7.71 -20.37 11.18
N ASN A 30 8.72 -20.82 11.92
CA ASN A 30 9.84 -20.00 12.40
C ASN A 30 10.91 -19.80 11.33
N ILE A 31 11.17 -20.82 10.52
CA ILE A 31 12.27 -20.81 9.55
C ILE A 31 11.79 -20.36 8.17
N ASN A 32 10.58 -20.76 7.76
CA ASN A 32 10.13 -20.56 6.39
C ASN A 32 9.55 -19.13 6.16
N PRO A 33 10.14 -18.34 5.24
CA PRO A 33 9.69 -16.96 4.93
C PRO A 33 8.23 -16.81 4.57
N LEU A 34 7.64 -17.83 3.95
CA LEU A 34 6.22 -17.83 3.55
C LEU A 34 5.26 -17.72 4.75
N TYR A 35 5.76 -17.88 5.98
CA TYR A 35 4.99 -17.77 7.22
C TYR A 35 5.19 -16.47 7.97
N TRP A 36 6.31 -15.77 7.77
CA TRP A 36 6.63 -14.55 8.52
C TRP A 36 6.64 -13.26 7.68
N PHE A 37 6.41 -13.29 6.37
CA PHE A 37 6.18 -12.05 5.58
C PHE A 37 4.98 -11.22 6.07
N GLY A 38 4.02 -11.86 6.76
CA GLY A 38 2.92 -11.13 7.42
C GLY A 38 3.43 -10.24 8.56
N ASP A 39 4.46 -10.70 9.28
CA ASP A 39 5.10 -9.97 10.37
C ASP A 39 5.90 -8.78 9.82
N VAL A 40 6.61 -8.97 8.69
CA VAL A 40 7.32 -7.86 8.00
C VAL A 40 6.37 -6.74 7.60
N ALA A 41 5.19 -7.09 7.08
CA ALA A 41 4.15 -6.12 6.73
C ALA A 41 3.60 -5.41 7.99
N ALA A 42 3.33 -6.16 9.07
CA ALA A 42 2.85 -5.59 10.34
C ALA A 42 3.88 -4.66 10.99
N VAL A 43 5.15 -5.06 11.05
CA VAL A 43 6.25 -4.23 11.55
C VAL A 43 6.40 -2.98 10.70
N SER A 44 6.30 -3.10 9.36
CA SER A 44 6.32 -1.92 8.48
C SER A 44 5.18 -0.95 8.80
N PHE A 45 3.97 -1.44 9.07
CA PHE A 45 2.84 -0.61 9.47
C PHE A 45 3.13 0.20 10.75
N PHE A 46 3.71 -0.42 11.78
CA PHE A 46 4.07 0.29 13.01
C PHE A 46 5.22 1.29 12.82
N LEU A 47 6.21 0.94 12.00
CA LEU A 47 7.29 1.86 11.60
C LEU A 47 6.74 3.07 10.84
N LEU A 48 5.77 2.85 9.95
CA LEU A 48 5.05 3.90 9.23
C LEU A 48 4.23 4.77 10.16
N ALA A 49 3.49 4.19 11.11
CA ALA A 49 2.73 4.96 12.09
C ALA A 49 3.64 5.88 12.91
N LEU A 50 4.80 5.37 13.37
CA LEU A 50 5.77 6.13 14.14
C LEU A 50 6.39 7.27 13.31
N THR A 51 6.90 6.98 12.12
CA THR A 51 7.51 8.00 11.27
C THR A 51 6.48 8.99 10.72
N GLY A 52 5.27 8.51 10.41
CA GLY A 52 4.14 9.31 9.95
C GLY A 52 3.65 10.28 11.01
N PHE A 53 3.64 9.88 12.29
CA PHE A 53 3.36 10.78 13.41
C PHE A 53 4.30 11.99 13.41
N PHE A 54 5.62 11.78 13.30
CA PHE A 54 6.57 12.89 13.25
C PHE A 54 6.44 13.75 11.99
N LEU A 55 6.18 13.14 10.83
CA LEU A 55 5.92 13.89 9.60
C LEU A 55 4.64 14.72 9.69
N ALA A 56 3.59 14.20 10.32
CA ALA A 56 2.32 14.91 10.50
C ALA A 56 2.47 16.18 11.36
N LEU A 57 3.40 16.21 12.32
CA LEU A 57 3.71 17.41 13.11
C LEU A 57 4.36 18.54 12.28
N LEU A 58 4.97 18.20 11.14
CA LEU A 58 5.74 19.13 10.30
C LEU A 58 5.03 19.49 8.99
N TYR A 59 4.12 18.64 8.53
CA TYR A 59 3.42 18.78 7.27
C TYR A 59 2.24 19.76 7.37
N THR A 60 1.94 20.48 6.29
CA THR A 60 0.79 21.39 6.21
C THR A 60 -0.03 21.10 4.95
N PRO A 61 -1.28 20.61 5.05
CA PRO A 61 -2.14 20.39 3.88
C PRO A 61 -2.68 21.72 3.34
N SER A 62 -2.18 22.17 2.19
CA SER A 62 -2.64 23.40 1.52
C SER A 62 -2.30 23.41 0.03
N LEU A 63 -3.28 23.83 -0.78
CA LEU A 63 -3.14 24.19 -2.20
C LEU A 63 -2.80 25.65 -2.43
N ASP A 64 -2.66 26.46 -1.38
CA ASP A 64 -2.33 27.87 -1.53
C ASP A 64 -0.96 27.99 -2.20
N VAL A 65 -0.92 28.77 -3.28
CA VAL A 65 0.26 28.89 -4.12
C VAL A 65 1.16 30.01 -3.61
N ARG A 66 2.46 29.74 -3.58
CA ARG A 66 3.49 30.77 -3.41
C ARG A 66 4.49 30.68 -4.55
N GLN A 67 4.93 31.84 -5.02
CA GLN A 67 6.06 31.92 -5.94
C GLN A 67 7.36 31.80 -5.14
N ILE A 68 8.24 30.94 -5.60
CA ILE A 68 9.60 30.77 -5.07
C ILE A 68 10.60 30.89 -6.22
N PRO A 69 11.82 31.38 -5.99
CA PRO A 69 12.83 31.38 -7.04
C PRO A 69 13.14 29.94 -7.46
N ALA A 70 13.30 29.67 -8.77
CA ALA A 70 13.60 28.34 -9.28
C ALA A 70 14.89 27.75 -8.69
N SER A 71 15.84 28.61 -8.30
CA SER A 71 17.07 28.24 -7.59
C SER A 71 16.84 27.64 -6.19
N ALA A 72 15.64 27.78 -5.62
CA ALA A 72 15.26 27.13 -4.38
C ALA A 72 14.85 25.66 -4.57
N ILE A 73 14.73 25.16 -5.80
CA ILE A 73 14.52 23.73 -6.08
C ILE A 73 15.87 23.07 -6.29
N MET A 74 16.11 21.92 -5.66
CA MET A 74 17.35 21.19 -5.85
C MET A 74 17.47 20.68 -7.29
N LYS A 75 18.66 20.74 -7.89
CA LYS A 75 18.86 20.30 -9.28
C LYS A 75 18.49 18.84 -9.52
N TRP A 76 18.71 17.96 -8.54
CA TRP A 76 18.36 16.54 -8.63
C TRP A 76 16.87 16.25 -8.41
N ASP A 77 16.06 17.26 -8.05
CA ASP A 77 14.61 17.16 -7.87
C ASP A 77 13.82 17.52 -9.15
N GLN A 78 14.52 17.98 -10.18
CA GLN A 78 13.94 18.44 -11.45
C GLN A 78 13.80 17.29 -12.46
N LEU A 79 12.62 17.19 -13.08
CA LEU A 79 12.28 16.26 -14.17
C LEU A 79 12.18 16.97 -15.53
N TYR A 80 11.79 18.24 -15.56
CA TYR A 80 11.46 19.02 -16.76
C TYR A 80 12.30 20.29 -16.93
N GLY A 81 13.42 20.41 -16.21
CA GLY A 81 14.48 21.38 -16.50
C GLY A 81 14.05 22.83 -16.34
N VAL A 82 13.42 23.18 -15.21
CA VAL A 82 13.06 24.57 -14.91
C VAL A 82 14.33 25.37 -14.55
N GLU A 83 14.89 26.08 -15.52
CA GLU A 83 16.06 26.93 -15.34
C GLU A 83 15.68 28.41 -15.22
N GLY A 84 15.98 29.00 -14.06
CA GLY A 84 15.79 30.43 -13.81
C GLY A 84 14.33 30.84 -13.54
N GLY A 85 14.14 32.09 -13.09
CA GLY A 85 12.83 32.66 -12.82
C GLY A 85 12.18 32.20 -11.50
N GLU A 86 10.86 32.27 -11.46
CA GLU A 86 10.03 31.87 -10.32
C GLU A 86 9.20 30.62 -10.67
N VAL A 87 8.98 29.78 -9.66
CA VAL A 87 8.16 28.56 -9.74
C VAL A 87 7.03 28.65 -8.72
N SER A 88 5.84 28.31 -9.17
CA SER A 88 4.65 28.22 -8.34
C SER A 88 4.63 26.89 -7.60
N ALA A 89 4.55 26.93 -6.27
CA ALA A 89 4.47 25.73 -5.44
C ALA A 89 3.34 25.84 -4.42
N THR A 90 2.67 24.72 -4.15
CA THR A 90 1.63 24.62 -3.12
C THR A 90 2.22 24.67 -1.71
N GLY A 91 1.42 25.10 -0.73
CA GLY A 91 1.80 25.03 0.69
C GLY A 91 2.20 23.62 1.15
N SER A 92 1.49 22.59 0.67
CA SER A 92 1.84 21.18 0.88
C SER A 92 3.24 20.86 0.39
N TYR A 93 3.55 21.22 -0.87
CA TYR A 93 4.89 21.00 -1.44
C TYR A 93 5.98 21.68 -0.61
N LEU A 94 5.79 22.96 -0.28
CA LEU A 94 6.76 23.73 0.49
C LEU A 94 6.97 23.17 1.90
N SER A 95 5.93 22.63 2.53
CA SER A 95 6.06 21.96 3.83
C SER A 95 6.91 20.69 3.74
N VAL A 96 6.74 19.88 2.68
CA VAL A 96 7.58 18.70 2.42
C VAL A 96 9.00 19.11 2.08
N TYR A 97 9.20 20.14 1.26
CA TYR A 97 10.51 20.68 0.96
C TYR A 97 11.26 21.09 2.25
N LYS A 98 10.58 21.79 3.16
CA LYS A 98 11.13 22.16 4.48
C LYS A 98 11.47 20.93 5.33
N ILE A 99 10.63 19.89 5.33
CA ILE A 99 10.92 18.63 6.02
C ILE A 99 12.21 18.01 5.45
N VAL A 100 12.31 17.90 4.14
CA VAL A 100 13.43 17.21 3.48
C VAL A 100 14.74 17.96 3.66
N TYR A 101 14.75 19.27 3.43
CA TYR A 101 15.99 20.02 3.25
C TYR A 101 16.35 20.97 4.39
N LEU A 102 15.37 21.40 5.19
CA LEU A 102 15.58 22.44 6.21
C LEU A 102 15.41 21.92 7.65
N THR A 103 14.90 20.70 7.82
CA THR A 103 14.69 20.09 9.13
C THR A 103 15.81 19.09 9.43
N PRO A 104 16.49 19.20 10.59
CA PRO A 104 17.49 18.20 10.99
C PRO A 104 16.91 16.78 10.96
N PHE A 105 17.61 15.86 10.30
CA PHE A 105 17.18 14.46 10.06
C PHE A 105 15.87 14.29 9.28
N GLY A 106 15.24 15.37 8.80
CA GLY A 106 13.94 15.28 8.13
C GLY A 106 14.01 14.56 6.78
N PHE A 107 15.13 14.67 6.06
CA PHE A 107 15.43 13.83 4.90
C PHE A 107 15.34 12.33 5.24
N ILE A 108 16.06 11.88 6.28
CA ILE A 108 16.07 10.48 6.71
C ILE A 108 14.67 10.05 7.14
N LEU A 109 13.97 10.88 7.90
CA LEU A 109 12.61 10.59 8.36
C LEU A 109 11.64 10.35 7.19
N ARG A 110 11.62 11.25 6.20
CA ARG A 110 10.77 11.10 5.00
C ARG A 110 11.19 9.89 4.17
N GLN A 111 12.49 9.73 3.91
CA GLN A 111 12.98 8.61 3.10
C GLN A 111 12.70 7.26 3.76
N PHE A 112 12.87 7.16 5.08
CA PHE A 112 12.54 5.96 5.83
C PHE A 112 11.04 5.66 5.75
N HIS A 113 10.17 6.67 5.90
CA HIS A 113 8.72 6.50 5.76
C HIS A 113 8.35 5.98 4.36
N LEU A 114 8.93 6.55 3.31
CA LEU A 114 8.71 6.12 1.92
C LEU A 114 9.17 4.66 1.69
N TRP A 115 10.39 4.32 2.10
CA TRP A 115 10.92 2.97 1.93
C TRP A 115 10.18 1.94 2.78
N ALA A 116 9.72 2.30 3.98
CA ALA A 116 8.87 1.47 4.81
C ALA A 116 7.51 1.20 4.16
N ALA A 117 6.94 2.18 3.43
CA ALA A 117 5.71 2.00 2.68
C ALA A 117 5.89 0.99 1.54
N TYR A 118 6.97 1.11 0.77
CA TYR A 118 7.30 0.15 -0.28
C TYR A 118 7.57 -1.25 0.26
N LEU A 119 8.27 -1.36 1.39
CA LEU A 119 8.48 -2.66 2.04
C LEU A 119 7.17 -3.26 2.55
N MET A 120 6.28 -2.46 3.14
CA MET A 120 4.96 -2.92 3.57
C MET A 120 4.16 -3.50 2.41
N ILE A 121 4.12 -2.79 1.27
CA ILE A 121 3.41 -3.24 0.07
C ILE A 121 4.02 -4.53 -0.46
N MET A 122 5.34 -4.57 -0.61
CA MET A 122 6.05 -5.76 -1.10
C MET A 122 5.78 -6.98 -0.19
N ALA A 123 5.93 -6.81 1.12
CA ALA A 123 5.66 -7.86 2.10
C ALA A 123 4.19 -8.31 2.08
N ALA A 124 3.23 -7.38 1.94
CA ALA A 124 1.81 -7.69 1.84
C ALA A 124 1.48 -8.49 0.56
N LEU A 125 2.06 -8.12 -0.60
CA LEU A 125 1.89 -8.85 -1.85
C LEU A 125 2.50 -10.26 -1.77
N VAL A 126 3.75 -10.37 -1.29
CA VAL A 126 4.40 -11.67 -1.09
C VAL A 126 3.61 -12.53 -0.11
N HIS A 127 3.13 -11.96 1.00
CA HIS A 127 2.28 -12.66 1.95
C HIS A 127 0.97 -13.14 1.30
N PHE A 128 0.29 -12.29 0.54
CA PHE A 128 -0.95 -12.64 -0.16
C PHE A 128 -0.75 -13.82 -1.11
N PHE A 129 0.22 -13.73 -2.03
CA PHE A 129 0.49 -14.80 -3.00
C PHE A 129 1.01 -16.07 -2.33
N ALA A 130 1.84 -15.96 -1.29
CA ALA A 130 2.26 -17.10 -0.49
C ALA A 130 1.05 -17.81 0.13
N LYS A 131 0.12 -17.07 0.75
CA LYS A 131 -1.09 -17.68 1.35
C LYS A 131 -2.06 -18.23 0.30
N PHE A 132 -2.09 -17.64 -0.90
CA PHE A 132 -2.84 -18.17 -2.04
C PHE A 132 -2.28 -19.55 -2.45
N VAL A 133 -0.98 -19.61 -2.72
CA VAL A 133 -0.26 -20.81 -3.18
C VAL A 133 -0.27 -21.91 -2.12
N LEU A 134 -0.20 -21.55 -0.84
CA LEU A 134 -0.32 -22.50 0.27
C LEU A 134 -1.76 -22.96 0.54
N GLY A 135 -2.77 -22.27 -0.01
CA GLY A 135 -4.17 -22.62 0.23
C GLY A 135 -4.58 -22.39 1.68
N ALA A 136 -3.98 -21.37 2.32
CA ALA A 136 -4.10 -21.12 3.75
C ALA A 136 -5.56 -20.86 4.17
N TYR A 137 -6.41 -20.43 3.25
CA TYR A 137 -7.84 -20.23 3.47
C TYR A 137 -8.63 -21.53 3.67
N LYS A 138 -8.12 -22.70 3.24
CA LYS A 138 -8.79 -24.00 3.40
C LYS A 138 -8.80 -24.51 4.83
N ARG A 139 -7.93 -23.99 5.71
CA ARG A 139 -7.91 -24.40 7.11
C ARG A 139 -9.19 -23.93 7.82
N ARG A 140 -9.53 -24.56 8.95
CA ARG A 140 -10.63 -24.10 9.80
C ARG A 140 -10.41 -22.63 10.21
N GLY A 141 -11.42 -21.78 9.96
CA GLY A 141 -11.33 -20.33 10.18
C GLY A 141 -10.45 -19.57 9.17
N GLY A 142 -9.82 -20.28 8.22
CA GLY A 142 -8.91 -19.70 7.22
C GLY A 142 -9.61 -18.75 6.25
N GLY A 143 -10.85 -19.04 5.86
CA GLY A 143 -11.63 -18.17 4.97
C GLY A 143 -11.85 -16.76 5.55
N ALA A 144 -12.11 -16.65 6.86
CA ALA A 144 -12.26 -15.35 7.51
C ALA A 144 -10.94 -14.57 7.57
N LEU A 145 -9.82 -15.25 7.88
CA LEU A 145 -8.50 -14.62 7.90
C LEU A 145 -8.00 -14.23 6.51
N TRP A 146 -8.40 -14.99 5.50
CA TRP A 146 -8.18 -14.64 4.11
C TRP A 146 -8.93 -13.38 3.73
N PHE A 147 -10.23 -13.31 4.06
CA PHE A 147 -11.03 -12.11 3.85
C PHE A 147 -10.41 -10.88 4.51
N LEU A 148 -10.05 -10.97 5.79
CA LEU A 148 -9.32 -9.90 6.49
C LEU A 148 -8.00 -9.56 5.80
N GLY A 149 -7.27 -10.55 5.31
CA GLY A 149 -6.04 -10.36 4.56
C GLY A 149 -6.22 -9.60 3.24
N VAL A 150 -7.28 -9.92 2.48
CA VAL A 150 -7.61 -9.21 1.23
C VAL A 150 -7.99 -7.76 1.53
N LEU A 151 -8.83 -7.52 2.55
CA LEU A 151 -9.19 -6.17 2.96
C LEU A 151 -7.96 -5.34 3.40
N LEU A 152 -7.08 -5.93 4.22
CA LEU A 152 -5.83 -5.29 4.62
C LEU A 152 -4.93 -4.99 3.41
N GLY A 153 -4.86 -5.88 2.43
CA GLY A 153 -4.12 -5.65 1.18
C GLY A 153 -4.67 -4.46 0.39
N VAL A 154 -5.99 -4.39 0.22
CA VAL A 154 -6.66 -3.26 -0.45
C VAL A 154 -6.39 -1.95 0.29
N LEU A 155 -6.55 -1.94 1.61
CA LEU A 155 -6.28 -0.76 2.43
C LEU A 155 -4.81 -0.35 2.38
N THR A 156 -3.87 -1.30 2.33
CA THR A 156 -2.43 -1.02 2.22
C THR A 156 -2.09 -0.27 0.94
N ILE A 157 -2.63 -0.71 -0.21
CA ILE A 157 -2.42 -0.03 -1.50
C ILE A 157 -3.06 1.36 -1.50
N ASN A 158 -4.31 1.47 -1.03
CA ASN A 158 -5.01 2.76 -0.97
C ASN A 158 -4.32 3.73 -0.01
N GLN A 159 -3.83 3.25 1.13
CA GLN A 159 -3.09 4.05 2.10
C GLN A 159 -1.81 4.65 1.51
N ALA A 160 -1.10 3.87 0.69
CA ALA A 160 0.08 4.36 -0.02
C ALA A 160 -0.26 5.42 -1.08
N VAL A 161 -1.37 5.25 -1.81
CA VAL A 161 -1.86 6.26 -2.77
C VAL A 161 -2.20 7.56 -2.05
N LEU A 162 -2.95 7.49 -0.93
CA LEU A 162 -3.30 8.66 -0.13
C LEU A 162 -2.05 9.42 0.34
N GLY A 163 -1.03 8.71 0.84
CA GLY A 163 0.22 9.33 1.31
C GLY A 163 1.04 9.98 0.20
N TYR A 164 1.12 9.32 -0.96
CA TYR A 164 1.85 9.82 -2.12
C TYR A 164 1.17 11.02 -2.80
N ILE A 165 -0.13 11.23 -2.59
CA ILE A 165 -0.81 12.47 -3.02
C ILE A 165 -0.33 13.69 -2.20
N LEU A 166 -0.07 13.52 -0.90
CA LEU A 166 0.14 14.64 0.03
C LEU A 166 1.27 15.63 -0.32
N PRO A 167 2.41 15.22 -0.90
CA PRO A 167 3.43 16.19 -1.31
C PRO A 167 2.98 17.14 -2.42
N LEU A 168 1.98 16.78 -3.23
CA LEU A 168 1.47 17.57 -4.36
C LEU A 168 2.55 18.04 -5.35
N HIS A 169 3.58 17.21 -5.54
CA HIS A 169 4.43 17.25 -6.73
C HIS A 169 3.69 16.63 -7.92
N LEU A 170 4.26 16.76 -9.13
CA LEU A 170 3.67 16.29 -10.40
C LEU A 170 3.04 14.89 -10.33
N ASP A 171 3.78 13.99 -9.71
CA ASP A 171 3.45 12.61 -9.52
C ASP A 171 2.24 12.40 -8.58
N GLY A 172 2.17 13.15 -7.48
CA GLY A 172 1.09 13.08 -6.49
C GLY A 172 -0.21 13.71 -7.01
N ILE A 173 -0.12 14.82 -7.73
CA ILE A 173 -1.30 15.44 -8.35
C ILE A 173 -1.89 14.56 -9.46
N LEU A 174 -1.04 13.86 -10.23
CA LEU A 174 -1.50 12.89 -11.22
C LEU A 174 -2.33 11.79 -10.57
N ALA A 175 -1.88 11.25 -9.44
CA ALA A 175 -2.64 10.25 -8.68
C ALA A 175 -3.97 10.82 -8.16
N LEU A 176 -3.99 12.06 -7.65
CA LEU A 176 -5.23 12.69 -7.19
C LEU A 176 -6.23 12.87 -8.34
N MET A 177 -5.78 13.35 -9.50
CA MET A 177 -6.64 13.53 -10.68
C MET A 177 -7.19 12.20 -11.21
N ILE A 178 -6.37 11.14 -11.24
CA ILE A 178 -6.83 9.79 -11.61
C ILE A 178 -7.86 9.28 -10.61
N GLY A 179 -7.64 9.48 -9.29
CA GLY A 179 -8.55 9.06 -8.24
C GLY A 179 -9.90 9.78 -8.28
N LEU A 180 -9.91 11.11 -8.46
CA LEU A 180 -11.15 11.89 -8.61
C LEU A 180 -11.94 11.47 -9.85
N ASN A 181 -11.25 11.22 -10.97
CA ASN A 181 -11.89 10.72 -12.18
C ASN A 181 -12.41 9.28 -12.05
N LEU A 182 -11.75 8.42 -11.26
CA LEU A 182 -12.23 7.07 -10.96
C LEU A 182 -13.61 7.10 -10.30
N PHE A 183 -13.86 8.02 -9.37
CA PHE A 183 -15.17 8.12 -8.71
C PHE A 183 -16.29 8.53 -9.69
N ARG A 184 -15.98 9.34 -10.70
CA ARG A 184 -16.94 9.70 -11.75
C ARG A 184 -17.37 8.51 -12.62
N TYR A 185 -16.50 7.51 -12.81
CA TYR A 185 -16.88 6.29 -13.53
C TYR A 185 -17.94 5.48 -12.80
N PHE A 186 -17.94 5.47 -11.45
CA PHE A 186 -18.98 4.79 -10.69
C PHE A 186 -20.36 5.41 -10.92
N ASP A 187 -20.43 6.74 -10.99
CA ASP A 187 -21.69 7.44 -11.29
C ASP A 187 -22.19 7.11 -12.69
N TYR A 188 -21.29 7.01 -13.67
CA TYR A 188 -21.65 6.59 -15.03
C TYR A 188 -22.24 5.16 -15.06
N LEU A 189 -21.75 4.26 -14.20
CA LEU A 189 -22.28 2.90 -14.06
C LEU A 189 -23.59 2.85 -13.25
N GLY A 190 -24.13 4.00 -12.83
CA GLY A 190 -25.33 4.08 -12.00
C GLY A 190 -25.10 3.58 -10.56
N ILE A 191 -23.84 3.50 -10.13
CA ILE A 191 -23.48 3.07 -8.77
C ILE A 191 -23.35 4.34 -7.92
N PRO A 192 -24.24 4.61 -6.96
CA PRO A 192 -24.32 5.88 -6.22
C PRO A 192 -23.13 6.16 -5.28
N VAL A 193 -22.10 5.31 -5.33
CA VAL A 193 -20.88 5.41 -4.52
C VAL A 193 -20.01 6.56 -4.97
N GLY A 194 -19.94 6.85 -6.28
CA GLY A 194 -19.08 7.92 -6.83
C GLY A 194 -19.45 9.30 -6.29
N GLY A 195 -20.71 9.69 -6.46
CA GLY A 195 -21.25 10.97 -6.02
C GLY A 195 -21.19 11.13 -4.50
N THR A 196 -21.42 10.03 -3.75
CA THR A 196 -21.28 10.03 -2.29
C THR A 196 -19.83 10.32 -1.87
N ILE A 197 -18.84 9.67 -2.51
CA ILE A 197 -17.43 9.90 -2.19
C ILE A 197 -17.01 11.32 -2.57
N ILE A 198 -17.43 11.82 -3.73
CA ILE A 198 -17.14 13.20 -4.15
C ILE A 198 -17.73 14.22 -3.17
N ALA A 199 -18.97 13.99 -2.71
CA ALA A 199 -19.60 14.83 -1.71
C ALA A 199 -18.83 14.81 -0.37
N LEU A 200 -18.33 13.65 0.06
CA LEU A 200 -17.49 13.53 1.27
C LEU A 200 -16.12 14.21 1.10
N LEU A 201 -15.53 14.16 -0.10
CA LEU A 201 -14.28 14.85 -0.41
C LEU A 201 -14.46 16.38 -0.52
N GLY A 202 -15.69 16.87 -0.68
CA GLY A 202 -16.06 18.28 -0.81
C GLY A 202 -16.00 18.79 -2.26
N SER A 203 -15.20 18.16 -3.13
CA SER A 203 -15.09 18.56 -4.53
C SER A 203 -14.68 17.41 -5.45
N ASN A 204 -15.08 17.51 -6.71
CA ASN A 204 -14.58 16.69 -7.82
C ASN A 204 -13.29 17.25 -8.46
N TYR A 205 -12.75 18.35 -7.93
CA TYR A 205 -11.50 18.97 -8.37
C TYR A 205 -10.49 19.05 -7.21
N PRO A 206 -9.18 19.18 -7.51
CA PRO A 206 -8.18 19.47 -6.48
C PRO A 206 -8.49 20.81 -5.78
N THR A 207 -8.96 20.74 -4.55
CA THR A 207 -9.26 21.90 -3.69
C THR A 207 -8.60 21.73 -2.32
N ASN A 208 -8.52 22.83 -1.55
CA ASN A 208 -8.03 22.81 -0.17
C ASN A 208 -8.81 21.82 0.70
N GLU A 209 -10.11 21.67 0.46
CA GLU A 209 -10.97 20.72 1.18
C GLU A 209 -10.61 19.26 0.85
N VAL A 210 -10.43 18.95 -0.44
CA VAL A 210 -10.03 17.61 -0.89
C VAL A 210 -8.67 17.22 -0.31
N VAL A 211 -7.69 18.12 -0.35
CA VAL A 211 -6.34 17.84 0.21
C VAL A 211 -6.39 17.63 1.72
N LYS A 212 -7.18 18.42 2.44
CA LYS A 212 -7.41 18.21 3.88
C LYS A 212 -8.07 16.86 4.15
N MET A 213 -9.05 16.45 3.35
CA MET A 213 -9.71 15.16 3.50
C MET A 213 -8.75 14.00 3.22
N VAL A 214 -7.95 14.06 2.15
CA VAL A 214 -6.89 13.08 1.85
C VAL A 214 -5.89 12.99 3.01
N TYR A 215 -5.51 14.12 3.60
CA TYR A 215 -4.64 14.17 4.78
C TYR A 215 -5.28 13.43 5.96
N VAL A 216 -6.53 13.75 6.33
CA VAL A 216 -7.25 13.09 7.44
C VAL A 216 -7.41 11.59 7.19
N LEU A 217 -7.75 11.18 5.96
CA LEU A 217 -7.85 9.78 5.57
C LEU A 217 -6.52 9.06 5.75
N HIS A 218 -5.41 9.69 5.32
CA HIS A 218 -4.08 9.11 5.38
C HIS A 218 -3.53 9.01 6.80
N ILE A 219 -3.65 10.05 7.63
CA ILE A 219 -2.97 10.04 8.94
C ILE A 219 -3.78 9.35 10.03
N LEU A 220 -5.10 9.28 9.88
CA LEU A 220 -5.99 8.86 10.97
C LEU A 220 -6.91 7.72 10.54
N ILE A 221 -7.83 7.97 9.60
CA ILE A 221 -8.97 7.08 9.37
C ILE A 221 -8.52 5.72 8.83
N VAL A 222 -7.76 5.70 7.73
CA VAL A 222 -7.33 4.45 7.10
C VAL A 222 -6.34 3.68 7.99
N PRO A 223 -5.31 4.31 8.62
CA PRO A 223 -4.47 3.62 9.59
C PRO A 223 -5.25 3.02 10.77
N ALA A 224 -6.24 3.73 11.31
CA ALA A 224 -7.05 3.21 12.42
C ALA A 224 -7.83 1.96 12.01
N VAL A 225 -8.42 1.96 10.81
CA VAL A 225 -9.11 0.78 10.26
C VAL A 225 -8.12 -0.37 10.03
N ILE A 226 -6.94 -0.11 9.48
CA ILE A 226 -5.88 -1.11 9.31
C ILE A 226 -5.49 -1.71 10.67
N LEU A 227 -5.30 -0.89 11.70
CA LEU A 227 -4.94 -1.34 13.04
C LEU A 227 -6.00 -2.29 13.63
N ILE A 228 -7.28 -1.94 13.51
CA ILE A 228 -8.40 -2.78 13.99
C ILE A 228 -8.41 -4.12 13.24
N LEU A 229 -8.36 -4.10 11.91
CA LEU A 229 -8.39 -5.32 11.10
C LEU A 229 -7.14 -6.19 11.32
N LEU A 230 -5.98 -5.57 11.52
CA LEU A 230 -4.74 -6.26 11.86
C LEU A 230 -4.85 -6.94 13.23
N GLY A 231 -5.42 -6.26 14.24
CA GLY A 231 -5.70 -6.84 15.55
C GLY A 231 -6.61 -8.06 15.45
N LEU A 232 -7.73 -7.95 14.72
CA LEU A 232 -8.65 -9.07 14.46
C LEU A 232 -7.95 -10.23 13.74
N LYS A 233 -7.09 -9.92 12.77
CA LYS A 233 -6.33 -10.93 12.01
C LYS A 233 -5.33 -11.65 12.91
N ILE A 234 -4.57 -10.94 13.73
CA ILE A 234 -3.61 -11.54 14.67
C ILE A 234 -4.36 -12.40 15.69
N GLN A 235 -5.45 -11.90 16.27
CA GLN A 235 -6.28 -12.64 17.22
C GLN A 235 -6.81 -13.94 16.60
N GLY A 236 -7.31 -13.90 15.37
CA GLY A 236 -7.77 -15.11 14.67
C GLY A 236 -6.64 -16.10 14.34
N ILE A 237 -5.39 -15.64 14.19
CA ILE A 237 -4.22 -16.53 14.08
C ILE A 237 -3.88 -17.16 15.44
N LEU A 238 -3.91 -16.37 16.52
CA LEU A 238 -3.62 -16.87 17.87
C LEU A 238 -4.59 -17.97 18.32
N TYR A 239 -5.89 -17.83 17.98
CA TYR A 239 -6.89 -18.87 18.25
C TYR A 239 -6.88 -20.01 17.24
N GLY A 240 -6.76 -19.68 15.94
CA GLY A 240 -6.92 -20.65 14.86
C GLY A 240 -5.63 -21.35 14.43
N GLY A 241 -4.49 -20.99 15.00
CA GLY A 241 -3.16 -21.48 14.63
C GLY A 241 -2.64 -20.95 13.29
N VAL A 242 -1.38 -21.24 13.00
CA VAL A 242 -0.74 -20.95 11.71
C VAL A 242 -1.25 -21.94 10.64
N SER A 243 -1.29 -21.50 9.38
CA SER A 243 -1.68 -22.37 8.26
C SER A 243 -0.78 -23.61 8.15
N PRO A 244 -1.32 -24.84 8.01
CA PRO A 244 -0.51 -26.05 7.83
C PRO A 244 0.39 -26.00 6.58
N PRO A 245 1.50 -26.77 6.56
CA PRO A 245 2.36 -26.86 5.40
C PRO A 245 1.69 -27.62 4.24
N PRO A 246 2.06 -27.33 2.98
CA PRO A 246 1.39 -27.84 1.77
C PRO A 246 1.88 -29.27 1.43
N VAL A 247 1.74 -30.20 2.37
CA VAL A 247 2.23 -31.58 2.26
C VAL A 247 1.06 -32.53 1.99
N LYS A 248 1.25 -33.48 1.06
CA LYS A 248 0.22 -34.47 0.65
C LYS A 248 -0.03 -35.54 1.71
N ASN A 249 1.02 -35.97 2.43
CA ASN A 249 0.90 -36.94 3.51
C ASN A 249 0.26 -36.30 4.74
N GLU A 250 -0.97 -36.72 5.08
CA GLU A 250 -1.76 -36.18 6.18
C GLU A 250 -1.10 -36.40 7.55
N ALA A 251 -0.57 -37.59 7.81
CA ALA A 251 0.06 -37.92 9.09
C ALA A 251 1.33 -37.07 9.32
N LEU A 252 2.13 -36.88 8.28
CA LEU A 252 3.29 -35.98 8.34
C LEU A 252 2.85 -34.53 8.59
N ARG A 253 1.78 -34.08 7.91
CA ARG A 253 1.25 -32.72 8.08
C ARG A 253 0.76 -32.47 9.50
N GLN A 254 0.03 -33.42 10.10
CA GLN A 254 -0.43 -33.33 11.48
C GLN A 254 0.75 -33.29 12.45
N LYS A 255 1.73 -34.19 12.29
CA LYS A 255 2.96 -34.18 13.09
C LYS A 255 3.67 -32.83 13.06
N MET A 256 3.77 -32.19 11.89
CA MET A 256 4.40 -30.86 11.77
C MET A 256 3.58 -29.74 12.44
N VAL A 257 2.25 -29.84 12.45
CA VAL A 257 1.37 -28.87 13.12
C VAL A 257 1.41 -29.03 14.63
N GLU A 258 1.60 -30.25 15.12
CA GLU A 258 1.72 -30.59 16.54
C GLU A 258 3.13 -30.34 17.10
N ASP A 259 4.16 -30.34 16.26
CA ASP A 259 5.53 -29.94 16.61
C ASP A 259 5.62 -28.43 16.86
N LYS A 260 5.17 -28.05 18.06
CA LYS A 260 5.11 -26.68 18.55
C LYS A 260 6.15 -26.45 19.62
N GLU A 261 6.63 -25.22 19.67
CA GLU A 261 7.48 -24.72 20.75
C GLU A 261 6.90 -23.42 21.32
N PRO A 262 7.19 -23.09 22.58
CA PRO A 262 6.78 -21.81 23.15
C PRO A 262 7.34 -20.62 22.35
N PHE A 263 6.57 -19.54 22.25
CA PHE A 263 6.99 -18.32 21.56
C PHE A 263 8.32 -17.76 22.11
N TYR A 264 8.49 -17.74 23.44
CA TYR A 264 9.75 -17.39 24.08
C TYR A 264 10.56 -18.66 24.44
N PRO A 265 11.89 -18.70 24.22
CA PRO A 265 12.75 -17.59 23.78
C PRO A 265 12.97 -17.51 22.26
N HIS A 266 12.81 -18.62 21.53
CA HIS A 266 13.31 -18.74 20.15
C HIS A 266 12.58 -17.84 19.16
N ARG A 267 11.25 -17.91 19.08
CA ARG A 267 10.48 -17.08 18.14
C ARG A 267 10.56 -15.61 18.51
N PHE A 268 10.57 -15.28 19.80
CA PHE A 268 10.81 -13.91 20.25
C PHE A 268 12.15 -13.36 19.75
N ALA A 269 13.25 -14.11 19.92
CA ALA A 269 14.57 -13.69 19.44
C ALA A 269 14.62 -13.52 17.92
N LEU A 270 13.98 -14.43 17.16
CA LEU A 270 13.88 -14.32 15.70
C LEU A 270 13.08 -13.09 15.28
N MET A 271 11.97 -12.78 15.96
CA MET A 271 11.15 -11.59 15.68
C MET A 271 11.94 -10.31 15.97
N VAL A 272 12.64 -10.24 17.10
CA VAL A 272 13.49 -9.09 17.45
C VAL A 272 14.61 -8.92 16.42
N GLY A 273 15.31 -10.00 16.08
CA GLY A 273 16.36 -9.98 15.05
C GLY A 273 15.82 -9.54 13.69
N GLN A 274 14.63 -10.00 13.31
CA GLN A 274 13.93 -9.59 12.09
C GLN A 274 13.64 -8.09 12.08
N VAL A 275 13.17 -7.50 13.19
CA VAL A 275 12.90 -6.06 13.30
C VAL A 275 14.19 -5.24 13.11
N PHE A 276 15.28 -5.63 13.78
CA PHE A 276 16.58 -4.94 13.62
C PHE A 276 17.13 -5.06 12.20
N LEU A 277 17.01 -6.24 11.58
CA LEU A 277 17.41 -6.45 10.19
C LEU A 277 16.56 -5.62 9.24
N GLN A 278 15.25 -5.53 9.48
CA GLN A 278 14.35 -4.70 8.69
C GLN A 278 14.67 -3.21 8.79
N ILE A 279 14.91 -2.69 10.00
CA ILE A 279 15.32 -1.28 10.20
C ILE A 279 16.67 -1.02 9.52
N SER A 280 17.65 -1.91 9.70
CA SER A 280 18.96 -1.83 9.04
C SER A 280 18.82 -1.80 7.52
N PHE A 281 17.99 -2.68 6.95
CA PHE A 281 17.72 -2.72 5.52
C PHE A 281 17.08 -1.43 5.01
N LEU A 282 16.09 -0.89 5.73
CA LEU A 282 15.47 0.38 5.38
C LEU A 282 16.47 1.54 5.42
N LEU A 283 17.36 1.60 6.42
CA LEU A 283 18.41 2.62 6.50
C LEU A 283 19.43 2.49 5.36
N LEU A 284 19.76 1.27 4.94
CA LEU A 284 20.58 1.05 3.74
C LEU A 284 19.89 1.57 2.48
N LEU A 285 18.57 1.35 2.31
CA LEU A 285 17.82 1.91 1.19
C LEU A 285 17.78 3.45 1.22
N VAL A 286 17.65 4.05 2.40
CA VAL A 286 17.75 5.51 2.56
C VAL A 286 19.12 6.02 2.13
N ALA A 287 20.20 5.33 2.51
CA ALA A 287 21.57 5.75 2.24
C ALA A 287 22.00 5.57 0.76
N PHE A 288 21.66 4.42 0.16
CA PHE A 288 22.12 4.06 -1.19
C PHE A 288 21.14 4.41 -2.31
N PHE A 289 19.84 4.52 -1.99
CA PHE A 289 18.79 4.75 -2.97
C PHE A 289 17.86 5.90 -2.53
N PRO A 290 18.38 7.11 -2.27
CA PRO A 290 17.52 8.25 -1.97
C PRO A 290 16.62 8.57 -3.17
N GLN A 291 15.38 8.97 -2.87
CA GLN A 291 14.38 9.33 -3.88
C GLN A 291 14.23 10.86 -3.88
N PRO A 292 14.32 11.51 -5.05
CA PRO A 292 14.18 12.96 -5.13
C PRO A 292 12.77 13.41 -4.73
N LEU A 293 12.65 14.66 -4.29
CA LEU A 293 11.36 15.33 -4.19
C LEU A 293 11.04 15.91 -5.56
N LEU A 294 10.15 15.26 -6.31
CA LEU A 294 9.83 15.67 -7.67
C LEU A 294 9.27 17.10 -7.75
N GLU A 295 9.30 17.71 -8.93
CA GLU A 295 8.92 19.10 -9.15
C GLU A 295 7.54 19.51 -8.59
N PRO A 296 7.42 20.76 -8.12
CA PRO A 296 6.16 21.29 -7.65
C PRO A 296 5.13 21.35 -8.77
N TRP A 297 3.87 21.18 -8.38
CA TRP A 297 2.72 21.51 -9.22
C TRP A 297 1.94 22.66 -8.59
N ALA A 298 1.32 23.51 -9.41
CA ALA A 298 0.38 24.53 -8.97
C ALA A 298 -0.98 24.42 -9.70
N PRO A 299 -2.10 24.74 -9.02
CA PRO A 299 -3.42 24.86 -9.65
C PRO A 299 -3.39 25.71 -10.93
N GLY A 300 -4.06 25.22 -11.96
CA GLY A 300 -4.07 25.84 -13.30
C GLY A 300 -2.99 25.31 -14.25
N GLN A 301 -1.97 24.59 -13.74
CA GLN A 301 -1.00 23.91 -14.58
C GLN A 301 -1.47 22.50 -14.95
N GLY A 302 -1.22 22.08 -16.19
CA GLY A 302 -1.38 20.68 -16.59
C GLY A 302 -0.27 19.80 -16.01
N VAL A 303 -0.50 18.48 -15.97
CA VAL A 303 0.57 17.51 -15.68
C VAL A 303 1.33 17.24 -16.97
N PRO A 304 2.67 17.46 -17.03
CA PRO A 304 3.45 17.21 -18.23
C PRO A 304 3.38 15.76 -18.71
N THR A 305 3.66 15.56 -20.00
CA THR A 305 3.82 14.20 -20.55
C THR A 305 5.05 13.53 -19.97
N GLY A 306 4.95 12.25 -19.62
CA GLY A 306 6.07 11.47 -19.06
C GLY A 306 6.02 11.29 -17.54
N VAL A 307 5.16 12.01 -16.81
CA VAL A 307 4.91 11.78 -15.38
C VAL A 307 4.30 10.39 -15.19
N ARG A 308 4.91 9.58 -14.32
CA ARG A 308 4.58 8.17 -14.10
C ARG A 308 4.55 7.88 -12.60
N PRO A 309 3.53 7.18 -12.12
CA PRO A 309 3.45 6.88 -10.69
C PRO A 309 4.47 5.81 -10.27
N PRO A 310 4.71 5.64 -8.97
CA PRO A 310 5.65 4.64 -8.46
C PRO A 310 5.18 3.21 -8.73
N TRP A 311 6.13 2.27 -8.62
CA TRP A 311 5.94 0.85 -8.93
C TRP A 311 4.68 0.19 -8.35
N PRO A 312 4.18 0.50 -7.12
CA PRO A 312 3.02 -0.21 -6.56
C PRO A 312 1.74 -0.03 -7.36
N VAL A 313 1.60 1.10 -8.05
CA VAL A 313 0.40 1.47 -8.81
C VAL A 313 0.68 1.57 -10.31
N MET A 314 1.92 1.33 -10.73
CA MET A 314 2.34 1.47 -12.11
C MET A 314 1.55 0.55 -13.04
N TRP A 315 1.30 -0.70 -12.64
CA TRP A 315 0.51 -1.64 -13.43
C TRP A 315 -0.89 -1.11 -13.75
N TYR A 316 -1.56 -0.48 -12.78
CA TYR A 316 -2.89 0.06 -12.97
C TYR A 316 -2.84 1.24 -13.95
N TYR A 317 -1.89 2.15 -13.75
CA TYR A 317 -1.66 3.28 -14.67
C TYR A 317 -1.39 2.83 -16.11
N THR A 318 -0.57 1.80 -16.29
CA THR A 318 -0.29 1.18 -17.60
C THR A 318 -1.57 0.74 -18.28
N TYR A 319 -2.42 -0.02 -17.59
CA TYR A 319 -3.67 -0.50 -18.18
C TYR A 319 -4.66 0.63 -18.46
N VAL A 320 -4.79 1.62 -17.57
CA VAL A 320 -5.63 2.81 -17.82
C VAL A 320 -5.19 3.58 -19.07
N LYS A 321 -3.91 3.51 -19.44
CA LYS A 321 -3.40 4.13 -20.67
C LYS A 321 -3.53 3.27 -21.93
N MET A 322 -3.56 1.94 -21.79
CA MET A 322 -3.47 1.01 -22.93
C MET A 322 -4.80 0.45 -23.39
N ILE A 323 -5.72 0.17 -22.46
CA ILE A 323 -6.98 -0.51 -22.76
C ILE A 323 -8.16 0.41 -22.49
N ASP A 324 -9.35 -0.03 -22.89
CA ASP A 324 -10.59 0.71 -22.68
C ASP A 324 -10.74 1.18 -21.22
N PRO A 325 -11.18 2.43 -20.97
CA PRO A 325 -11.32 2.96 -19.62
C PRO A 325 -12.24 2.14 -18.71
N PHE A 326 -13.32 1.55 -19.22
CA PHE A 326 -14.22 0.72 -18.41
C PHE A 326 -13.55 -0.60 -18.01
N ILE A 327 -12.82 -1.22 -18.93
CA ILE A 327 -12.12 -2.48 -18.67
C ILE A 327 -10.97 -2.25 -17.67
N SER A 328 -10.17 -1.19 -17.89
CA SER A 328 -9.02 -0.88 -17.02
C SER A 328 -9.45 -0.47 -15.60
N VAL A 329 -10.51 0.33 -15.47
CA VAL A 329 -11.09 0.69 -14.17
C VAL A 329 -11.65 -0.56 -13.45
N GLY A 330 -12.31 -1.46 -14.19
CA GLY A 330 -12.89 -2.68 -13.63
C GLY A 330 -11.86 -3.74 -13.20
N LEU A 331 -10.66 -3.74 -13.78
CA LEU A 331 -9.66 -4.78 -13.58
C LEU A 331 -9.21 -4.94 -12.11
N PRO A 332 -8.80 -3.88 -11.37
CA PRO A 332 -8.51 -4.01 -9.94
C PRO A 332 -9.67 -4.58 -9.12
N PHE A 333 -10.91 -4.16 -9.40
CA PHE A 333 -12.09 -4.66 -8.70
C PHE A 333 -12.33 -6.14 -9.01
N LEU A 334 -12.20 -6.55 -10.27
CA LEU A 334 -12.30 -7.96 -10.67
C LEU A 334 -11.27 -8.82 -9.93
N LEU A 335 -10.02 -8.36 -9.86
CA LEU A 335 -8.94 -9.07 -9.17
C LEU A 335 -9.19 -9.20 -7.66
N VAL A 336 -9.67 -8.13 -7.00
CA VAL A 336 -10.05 -8.15 -5.58
C VAL A 336 -11.28 -9.02 -5.34
N LEU A 337 -12.33 -8.89 -6.14
CA LEU A 337 -13.54 -9.70 -6.02
C LEU A 337 -13.23 -11.18 -6.24
N PHE A 338 -12.41 -11.50 -7.24
CA PHE A 338 -11.89 -12.84 -7.45
C PHE A 338 -11.19 -13.34 -6.18
N ALA A 339 -10.24 -12.57 -5.63
CA ALA A 339 -9.56 -12.93 -4.39
C ALA A 339 -10.54 -13.18 -3.24
N LEU A 340 -11.58 -12.37 -3.07
CA LEU A 340 -12.59 -12.55 -2.02
C LEU A 340 -13.40 -13.85 -2.18
N VAL A 341 -13.71 -14.26 -3.41
CA VAL A 341 -14.49 -15.49 -3.68
C VAL A 341 -13.64 -16.75 -3.74
N VAL A 342 -12.31 -16.65 -3.83
CA VAL A 342 -11.40 -17.81 -3.90
C VAL A 342 -11.70 -18.91 -2.86
N PRO A 343 -11.92 -18.62 -1.56
CA PRO A 343 -12.25 -19.65 -0.57
C PRO A 343 -13.57 -20.39 -0.85
N LEU A 344 -14.49 -19.76 -1.60
CA LEU A 344 -15.76 -20.36 -2.01
C LEU A 344 -15.61 -21.22 -3.28
N LEU A 345 -14.60 -20.93 -4.11
CA LEU A 345 -14.31 -21.67 -5.34
C LEU A 345 -13.37 -22.86 -5.07
N ASP A 346 -12.28 -22.65 -4.34
CA ASP A 346 -11.29 -23.70 -4.01
C ASP A 346 -11.70 -24.50 -2.75
N ARG A 347 -12.80 -25.26 -2.86
CA ARG A 347 -13.36 -26.05 -1.73
C ARG A 347 -12.91 -27.51 -1.71
N ARG A 348 -12.49 -28.06 -2.84
CA ARG A 348 -12.18 -29.49 -3.02
C ARG A 348 -10.65 -29.71 -3.11
N GLY A 349 -10.22 -30.95 -2.85
CA GLY A 349 -8.82 -31.34 -2.94
C GLY A 349 -7.95 -30.86 -1.77
N GLY A 350 -6.75 -31.43 -1.64
CA GLY A 350 -5.81 -31.09 -0.59
C GLY A 350 -5.12 -29.74 -0.77
N VAL A 351 -4.08 -29.51 0.02
CA VAL A 351 -3.25 -28.29 0.03
C VAL A 351 -1.89 -28.47 -0.64
N SER A 352 -1.58 -29.68 -1.11
CA SER A 352 -0.29 -29.95 -1.73
C SER A 352 -0.17 -29.30 -3.11
N VAL A 353 1.06 -29.03 -3.53
CA VAL A 353 1.37 -28.38 -4.81
C VAL A 353 0.79 -29.16 -5.99
N SER A 354 0.92 -30.49 -5.98
CA SER A 354 0.41 -31.35 -7.06
C SER A 354 -1.11 -31.40 -7.13
N GLU A 355 -1.81 -31.19 -6.02
CA GLU A 355 -3.28 -31.14 -5.98
C GLU A 355 -3.83 -29.75 -6.32
N ARG A 356 -3.00 -28.71 -6.24
CA ARG A 356 -3.41 -27.30 -6.42
C ARG A 356 -2.72 -26.61 -7.60
N TRP A 357 -2.19 -27.37 -8.55
CA TRP A 357 -1.44 -26.81 -9.69
C TRP A 357 -2.26 -25.79 -10.50
N VAL A 358 -3.58 -25.98 -10.67
CA VAL A 358 -4.47 -25.01 -11.34
C VAL A 358 -4.53 -23.68 -10.57
N TRP A 359 -4.68 -23.74 -9.25
CA TRP A 359 -4.71 -22.56 -8.39
C TRP A 359 -3.38 -21.83 -8.35
N ILE A 360 -2.28 -22.58 -8.42
CA ILE A 360 -0.93 -22.02 -8.52
C ILE A 360 -0.75 -21.34 -9.88
N LEU A 361 -1.22 -21.93 -10.98
CA LEU A 361 -1.22 -21.32 -12.30
C LEU A 361 -2.02 -20.01 -12.30
N ILE A 362 -3.20 -19.99 -11.68
CA ILE A 362 -4.01 -18.77 -11.53
C ILE A 362 -3.24 -17.70 -10.72
N ALA A 363 -2.58 -18.08 -9.63
CA ALA A 363 -1.76 -17.14 -8.85
C ALA A 363 -0.59 -16.59 -9.69
N ILE A 364 0.05 -17.42 -10.51
CA ILE A 364 1.11 -17.00 -11.44
C ILE A 364 0.56 -16.03 -12.49
N LEU A 365 -0.62 -16.30 -13.07
CA LEU A 365 -1.26 -15.38 -14.01
C LEU A 365 -1.62 -14.06 -13.36
N TYR A 366 -2.14 -14.07 -12.12
CA TYR A 366 -2.42 -12.87 -11.35
C TYR A 366 -1.12 -12.06 -11.13
N MET A 367 -0.04 -12.70 -10.68
CA MET A 367 1.27 -12.05 -10.56
C MET A 367 1.77 -11.51 -11.91
N ALA A 368 1.56 -12.25 -13.00
CA ALA A 368 1.97 -11.83 -14.34
C ALA A 368 1.20 -10.59 -14.82
N VAL A 369 -0.09 -10.46 -14.54
CA VAL A 369 -0.87 -9.25 -14.85
C VAL A 369 -0.28 -8.03 -14.12
N ILE A 370 -0.02 -8.14 -12.82
CA ILE A 370 0.59 -7.03 -12.06
C ILE A 370 2.01 -6.76 -12.55
N GLY A 371 2.85 -7.78 -12.67
CA GLY A 371 4.26 -7.66 -13.03
C GLY A 371 4.46 -7.12 -14.44
N TYR A 372 3.72 -7.66 -15.41
CA TYR A 372 3.77 -7.21 -16.80
C TYR A 372 3.33 -5.75 -16.92
N GLY A 373 2.20 -5.38 -16.31
CA GLY A 373 1.73 -3.99 -16.31
C GLY A 373 2.76 -3.03 -15.69
N THR A 374 3.39 -3.41 -14.58
CA THR A 374 4.41 -2.59 -13.93
C THR A 374 5.65 -2.41 -14.83
N VAL A 375 6.20 -3.51 -15.34
CA VAL A 375 7.42 -3.47 -16.19
C VAL A 375 7.15 -2.71 -17.48
N LEU A 376 6.05 -3.00 -18.16
CA LEU A 376 5.68 -2.35 -19.41
C LEU A 376 5.53 -0.84 -19.23
N GLY A 377 4.93 -0.41 -18.12
CA GLY A 377 4.78 0.99 -17.80
C GLY A 377 6.11 1.75 -17.68
N PHE A 378 7.15 1.09 -17.17
CA PHE A 378 8.48 1.71 -17.06
C PHE A 378 9.27 1.68 -18.37
N ILE A 379 9.02 0.70 -19.25
CA ILE A 379 9.78 0.54 -20.50
C ILE A 379 9.17 1.38 -21.63
N VAL A 380 7.84 1.42 -21.73
CA VAL A 380 7.15 1.98 -22.89
C VAL A 380 6.51 3.31 -22.53
N ASP A 381 6.86 4.36 -23.28
CA ASP A 381 6.02 5.55 -23.34
C ASP A 381 4.72 5.19 -24.03
N ILE A 382 3.65 5.05 -23.25
CA ILE A 382 2.32 4.75 -23.76
C ILE A 382 1.65 6.10 -24.04
N PRO A 383 1.67 6.60 -25.30
CA PRO A 383 0.81 7.71 -25.68
C PRO A 383 -0.63 7.25 -25.49
N LYS A 384 -1.51 8.14 -25.01
CA LYS A 384 -2.96 7.85 -24.95
C LYS A 384 -3.52 7.89 -26.37
N GLN A 385 -3.16 6.91 -27.21
CA GLN A 385 -3.77 6.72 -28.52
C GLN A 385 -5.10 6.04 -28.29
N ILE A 386 -6.17 6.85 -28.29
CA ILE A 386 -7.54 6.34 -28.33
C ILE A 386 -7.71 5.66 -29.70
N THR A 387 -7.44 4.36 -29.75
CA THR A 387 -7.73 3.54 -30.92
C THR A 387 -9.24 3.41 -31.13
N PRO A 388 -9.74 3.13 -32.35
CA PRO A 388 -11.19 2.97 -32.59
C PRO A 388 -11.86 1.91 -31.70
N PHE A 389 -11.09 0.92 -31.22
CA PHE A 389 -11.54 -0.13 -30.29
C PHE A 389 -11.58 0.30 -28.81
N THR A 390 -11.06 1.49 -28.47
CA THR A 390 -11.09 2.11 -27.13
C THR A 390 -11.95 3.39 -27.08
N ARG A 391 -12.68 3.69 -28.18
CA ARG A 391 -13.75 4.68 -28.18
C ARG A 391 -15.01 4.07 -27.59
N ILE A 392 -15.31 4.39 -26.35
CA ILE A 392 -16.70 4.56 -25.95
C ILE A 392 -17.01 6.04 -26.12
N VAL A 393 -17.97 6.35 -27.00
CA VAL A 393 -18.52 7.69 -27.18
C VAL A 393 -19.19 8.05 -25.86
N VAL A 394 -18.48 8.75 -24.99
CA VAL A 394 -19.10 9.43 -23.86
C VAL A 394 -19.86 10.62 -24.46
N PRO A 395 -21.17 10.75 -24.22
CA PRO A 395 -21.94 11.87 -24.76
C PRO A 395 -21.30 13.23 -24.37
N PRO A 396 -21.33 14.23 -25.27
CA PRO A 396 -20.59 15.49 -25.10
C PRO A 396 -20.88 16.22 -23.78
N ASP A 397 -22.06 16.04 -23.20
CA ASP A 397 -22.51 16.80 -22.04
C ASP A 397 -22.01 16.22 -20.69
N SER A 398 -21.41 15.02 -20.68
CA SER A 398 -20.88 14.37 -19.47
C SER A 398 -19.36 14.10 -19.51
N ALA A 399 -18.73 14.26 -20.67
CA ALA A 399 -17.31 14.07 -20.90
C ALA A 399 -16.52 15.36 -20.65
N VAL A 400 -16.12 15.63 -19.40
CA VAL A 400 -14.98 16.55 -19.21
C VAL A 400 -13.71 15.78 -19.60
N PRO A 401 -12.87 16.27 -20.54
CA PRO A 401 -11.69 15.55 -20.99
C PRO A 401 -10.79 15.16 -19.83
N TYR A 402 -10.37 13.90 -19.81
CA TYR A 402 -9.55 13.26 -18.78
C TYR A 402 -8.21 13.95 -18.47
N VAL A 403 -7.82 14.97 -19.25
CA VAL A 403 -6.57 15.74 -19.12
C VAL A 403 -6.74 17.17 -19.69
N GLY A 404 -7.90 17.80 -19.52
CA GLY A 404 -8.09 19.22 -19.86
C GLY A 404 -8.14 20.06 -18.59
N THR A 405 -7.40 21.16 -18.54
CA THR A 405 -7.61 22.23 -17.55
C THR A 405 -9.09 22.64 -17.59
N PRO A 406 -9.86 22.47 -16.51
CA PRO A 406 -11.21 23.02 -16.46
C PRO A 406 -11.10 24.51 -16.19
N THR A 407 -11.69 25.33 -17.07
CA THR A 407 -12.00 26.73 -16.75
C THR A 407 -12.96 26.76 -15.56
N PRO A 408 -12.72 27.60 -14.53
CA PRO A 408 -13.68 27.79 -13.46
C PRO A 408 -14.95 28.38 -14.06
N VAL A 409 -16.07 27.67 -13.93
CA VAL A 409 -17.40 28.25 -14.12
C VAL A 409 -17.73 28.97 -12.82
N GLY A 410 -17.92 30.29 -12.93
CA GLY A 410 -18.24 31.17 -11.81
C GLY A 410 -19.59 30.92 -11.18
#